data_AF-A0A832GXT3-F1
#
_entry.id   AF-A0A832GXT3-F1
#
_cell.length_a   1.000
_cell.length_b   1.000
_cell.length_c   1.000
_cell.angle_alpha   90.00
_cell.angle_beta   90.00
_cell.angle_gamma   90.00
#
_symmetry.space_group_name_H-M   'P 1'
#
loop_
_entity.id
_entity.type
_entity.pdbx_description
1 polymer ?
#
loop_
_entity_poly.entity_id
_entity_poly.type
_entity_poly.pdbx_seq_one_letter_code
_entity_poly.pdbx_strand_id
1 'polypeptide(L)'
;MGVLRVKPPVSAGVLLSYKCSGECRHCMYACSPLAPNDWIDPAGLREVLRELAPSVVPASPRGEVSVNKGLHFTGGEPFLNYPLLLEAVKAAEELGFPSVFVETNCFWCTSAEVARERFSELKAAGLEGVLISANPFVVEHVPL
;
A
#
# COMPACT_ATOMS: atom_id res chain seq x y z
N MET A 1 34.84 -1.97 20.27
CA MET A 1 33.42 -2.15 19.94
C MET A 1 33.29 -2.34 18.43
N GLY A 2 32.68 -3.42 17.96
CA GLY A 2 32.42 -3.62 16.53
C GLY A 2 31.26 -2.75 16.07
N VAL A 3 31.41 -2.06 14.93
CA VAL A 3 30.31 -1.28 14.34
C VAL A 3 29.31 -2.23 13.72
N LEU A 4 28.08 -2.24 14.22
CA LEU A 4 26.97 -3.01 13.63
C LEU A 4 26.49 -2.29 12.36
N ARG A 5 26.72 -2.88 11.19
CA ARG A 5 26.26 -2.32 9.92
C ARG A 5 24.81 -2.73 9.66
N VAL A 6 23.91 -1.76 9.58
CA VAL A 6 22.52 -1.97 9.17
C VAL A 6 22.51 -2.29 7.67
N LYS A 7 21.86 -3.39 7.28
CA LYS A 7 21.66 -3.72 5.87
C LYS A 7 20.63 -2.75 5.25
N PRO A 8 20.77 -2.39 3.98
CA PRO A 8 19.74 -1.60 3.29
C PRO A 8 18.39 -2.35 3.29
N PRO A 9 17.26 -1.62 3.28
CA PRO A 9 15.94 -2.23 3.25
C PRO A 9 15.70 -2.92 1.90
N VAL A 10 15.18 -4.15 1.94
CA VAL A 10 14.82 -4.94 0.75
C VAL A 10 13.31 -4.97 0.49
N SER A 11 12.54 -4.40 1.42
CA SER A 11 11.11 -4.16 1.31
C SER A 11 10.75 -2.85 1.99
N ALA A 12 9.65 -2.24 1.57
CA ALA A 12 9.13 -1.03 2.19
C ALA A 12 7.60 -0.97 2.12
N GLY A 13 7.01 -0.45 3.20
CA GLY A 13 5.60 -0.06 3.26
C GLY A 13 5.48 1.44 3.34
N VAL A 14 4.65 2.04 2.49
CA VAL A 14 4.36 3.47 2.51
C VAL A 14 2.90 3.67 2.89
N LEU A 15 2.68 4.30 4.04
CA LEU A 15 1.35 4.70 4.49
C LEU A 15 0.91 5.96 3.74
N LEU A 16 -0.20 5.88 3.00
CA LEU A 16 -0.78 7.03 2.31
C LEU A 16 -1.54 7.95 3.26
N SER A 17 -2.07 7.40 4.36
CA SER A 17 -2.74 8.13 5.44
C SER A 17 -2.79 7.26 6.71
N TYR A 18 -3.33 7.79 7.80
CA TYR A 18 -3.85 7.00 8.93
C TYR A 18 -5.39 6.89 8.90
N LYS A 19 -6.05 7.55 7.94
CA LYS A 19 -7.49 7.46 7.71
C LYS A 19 -7.88 6.06 7.23
N CYS A 20 -8.83 5.43 7.90
CA CYS A 20 -9.35 4.11 7.54
C CYS A 20 -10.88 4.09 7.63
N SER A 21 -11.54 3.15 6.94
CA SER A 21 -12.97 2.90 7.09
C SER A 21 -13.32 2.11 8.36
N GLY A 22 -12.33 1.51 9.03
CA GLY A 22 -12.50 0.76 10.28
C GLY A 22 -11.45 1.10 11.33
N GLU A 23 -11.66 0.63 12.55
CA GLU A 23 -10.80 0.82 13.72
C GLU A 23 -10.50 -0.52 14.40
N CYS A 24 -9.98 -1.45 13.60
CA CYS A 24 -9.79 -2.85 14.00
C CYS A 24 -8.94 -2.94 15.27
N ARG A 25 -9.37 -3.75 16.25
CA ARG A 25 -8.70 -3.91 17.56
C ARG A 25 -7.23 -4.31 17.49
N HIS A 26 -6.82 -5.00 16.41
CA HIS A 26 -5.44 -5.44 16.19
C HIS A 26 -4.58 -4.43 15.41
N CYS A 27 -5.12 -3.27 15.01
CA CYS A 27 -4.45 -2.36 14.09
C CYS A 27 -3.18 -1.79 14.75
N MET A 28 -2.01 -2.21 14.26
CA MET A 28 -0.71 -1.76 14.75
C MET A 28 -0.53 -0.23 14.66
N TYR A 29 -1.17 0.40 13.69
CA TYR A 29 -1.05 1.83 13.39
C TYR A 29 -2.15 2.69 14.00
N ALA A 30 -3.09 2.09 14.76
CA ALA A 30 -4.24 2.77 15.33
C ALA A 30 -5.04 3.61 14.30
N CYS A 31 -5.12 3.13 13.04
CA CYS A 31 -5.91 3.76 11.99
C CYS A 31 -7.39 3.74 12.35
N SER A 32 -8.13 4.77 11.95
CA SER A 32 -9.53 4.94 12.34
C SER A 32 -10.30 5.82 11.34
N PRO A 33 -11.63 5.66 11.24
CA PRO A 33 -12.49 6.64 10.57
C PRO A 33 -12.49 8.01 11.25
N LEU A 34 -12.02 8.12 12.49
CA LEU A 34 -11.88 9.39 13.21
C LEU A 34 -10.51 10.05 13.00
N ALA A 35 -9.56 9.35 12.38
CA ALA A 35 -8.25 9.95 12.09
C ALA A 35 -8.40 11.20 11.20
N PRO A 36 -7.48 12.18 11.33
CA PRO A 36 -7.43 13.34 10.45
C PRO A 36 -7.45 12.93 8.97
N ASN A 37 -8.02 13.78 8.12
CA ASN A 37 -8.03 13.56 6.67
C ASN A 37 -6.71 13.99 6.02
N ASP A 38 -5.60 13.61 6.65
CA ASP A 38 -4.25 13.97 6.23
C ASP A 38 -3.71 12.84 5.36
N TRP A 39 -3.33 13.19 4.14
CA TRP A 39 -2.79 12.26 3.15
C TRP A 39 -1.34 12.66 2.84
N ILE A 40 -0.52 11.67 2.49
CA ILE A 40 0.83 11.95 1.99
C ILE A 40 0.75 12.88 0.78
N ASP A 41 1.55 13.94 0.80
CA ASP A 41 1.66 14.85 -0.33
C ASP A 41 2.27 14.11 -1.54
N PRO A 42 1.75 14.27 -2.77
CA PRO A 42 2.28 13.57 -3.94
C PRO A 42 3.76 13.83 -4.24
N ALA A 43 4.27 15.04 -3.98
CA ALA A 43 5.69 15.33 -4.16
C ALA A 43 6.53 14.63 -3.08
N GLY A 44 6.05 14.67 -1.82
CA GLY A 44 6.65 13.92 -0.70
C GLY A 44 6.66 12.40 -0.94
N LEU A 45 5.58 11.84 -1.49
CA LEU A 45 5.51 10.44 -1.90
C LEU A 45 6.59 10.12 -2.93
N ARG A 46 6.71 10.91 -4.00
CA ARG A 46 7.74 10.71 -5.03
C ARG A 46 9.15 10.80 -4.47
N GLU A 47 9.38 11.69 -3.50
CA GLU A 47 10.66 11.78 -2.80
C GLU A 47 10.96 10.51 -2.00
N VAL A 48 10.02 10.03 -1.19
CA VAL A 48 10.15 8.76 -0.45
C VAL A 48 10.46 7.59 -1.39
N LEU A 49 9.72 7.49 -2.49
CA LEU A 49 9.96 6.43 -3.47
C LEU A 49 11.35 6.54 -4.11
N ARG A 50 11.82 7.75 -4.44
CA ARG A 50 13.15 7.95 -5.00
C ARG A 50 14.26 7.52 -4.04
N GLU A 51 14.11 7.80 -2.74
CA GLU A 51 15.09 7.41 -1.72
C GLU A 51 15.07 5.90 -1.43
N LEU A 52 13.92 5.25 -1.56
CA LEU A 52 13.81 3.79 -1.39
C LEU A 52 14.34 3.01 -2.61
N ALA A 53 14.22 3.58 -3.81
CA ALA A 53 14.49 2.87 -5.07
C ALA A 53 15.88 2.20 -5.13
N PRO A 54 16.99 2.85 -4.74
CA PRO A 54 18.33 2.24 -4.81
C PRO A 54 18.49 0.96 -3.97
N SER A 55 17.68 0.80 -2.93
CA SER A 55 17.76 -0.36 -2.03
C SER A 55 16.71 -1.42 -2.34
N VAL A 56 15.46 -0.99 -2.57
CA VAL A 56 14.32 -1.90 -2.72
C VAL A 56 14.26 -2.49 -4.13
N VAL A 57 14.47 -1.68 -5.18
CA VAL A 57 14.34 -2.14 -6.58
C VAL A 57 15.27 -3.32 -6.90
N PRO A 58 16.58 -3.28 -6.60
CA PRO A 58 17.48 -4.39 -6.92
C PRO A 58 17.20 -5.67 -6.15
N ALA A 59 16.50 -5.59 -5.02
CA ALA A 59 16.20 -6.73 -4.15
C ALA A 59 14.82 -7.36 -4.43
N SER A 60 14.02 -6.75 -5.30
CA SER A 60 12.60 -7.09 -5.48
C SER A 60 12.37 -7.95 -6.74
N PRO A 61 11.70 -9.11 -6.63
CA PRO A 61 11.47 -10.03 -7.76
C PRO A 61 10.25 -9.64 -8.59
N ARG A 62 10.43 -9.28 -9.85
CA ARG A 62 9.28 -8.98 -10.74
C ARG A 62 8.32 -10.16 -10.89
N GLY A 63 7.03 -9.89 -10.81
CA GLY A 63 5.96 -10.89 -10.95
C GLY A 63 5.65 -11.67 -9.67
N GLU A 64 6.38 -11.42 -8.58
CA GLU A 64 6.15 -12.03 -7.27
C GLU A 64 5.92 -10.93 -6.23
N VAL A 65 4.87 -11.09 -5.41
CA VAL A 65 4.56 -10.17 -4.30
C VAL A 65 4.68 -10.88 -2.96
N SER A 66 5.25 -10.19 -1.96
CA SER A 66 5.48 -10.73 -0.62
C SER A 66 5.54 -9.60 0.39
N VAL A 67 5.07 -9.83 1.62
CA VAL A 67 5.26 -8.85 2.72
C VAL A 67 6.73 -8.57 3.06
N ASN A 68 7.65 -9.43 2.63
CA ASN A 68 9.08 -9.34 2.94
C ASN A 68 9.94 -8.82 1.78
N LYS A 69 9.34 -8.49 0.62
CA LYS A 69 10.06 -7.99 -0.57
C LYS A 69 9.18 -7.01 -1.35
N GLY A 70 9.79 -6.06 -2.05
CA GLY A 70 9.02 -5.12 -2.86
C GLY A 70 8.49 -3.93 -2.09
N LEU A 71 7.55 -3.24 -2.72
CA LEU A 71 6.93 -2.03 -2.22
C LEU A 71 5.44 -2.29 -2.02
N HIS A 72 4.89 -1.86 -0.88
CA HIS A 72 3.45 -1.85 -0.69
C HIS A 72 2.91 -0.49 -0.27
N PHE A 73 1.75 -0.16 -0.84
CA PHE A 73 0.94 0.96 -0.41
C PHE A 73 -0.10 0.49 0.58
N THR A 74 -0.20 1.19 1.70
CA THR A 74 -1.10 0.88 2.81
C THR A 74 -1.55 2.17 3.50
N GLY A 75 -2.25 2.08 4.61
CA GLY A 75 -2.49 3.20 5.53
C GLY A 75 -3.64 4.15 5.13
N GLY A 76 -4.62 4.37 6.01
CA GLY A 76 -5.22 3.31 6.80
C GLY A 76 -5.98 2.39 5.86
N GLU A 77 -6.76 2.99 4.96
CA GLU A 77 -7.37 2.33 3.81
C GLU A 77 -7.10 3.14 2.53
N PRO A 78 -6.17 2.70 1.67
CA PRO A 78 -5.78 3.41 0.44
C PRO A 78 -6.95 3.74 -0.50
N PHE A 79 -7.97 2.89 -0.57
CA PHE A 79 -9.09 3.09 -1.48
C PHE A 79 -10.06 4.19 -1.05
N LEU A 80 -9.89 4.79 0.14
CA LEU A 80 -10.58 6.03 0.51
C LEU A 80 -10.10 7.22 -0.33
N ASN A 81 -8.87 7.20 -0.84
CA ASN A 81 -8.34 8.17 -1.80
C ASN A 81 -7.76 7.45 -3.03
N TYR A 82 -8.67 6.86 -3.80
CA TYR A 82 -8.33 6.08 -4.97
C TYR A 82 -7.48 6.83 -6.02
N PRO A 83 -7.72 8.13 -6.34
CA PRO A 83 -6.85 8.87 -7.24
C PRO A 83 -5.39 8.94 -6.77
N LEU A 84 -5.16 9.17 -5.47
CA LEU A 84 -3.81 9.19 -4.90
C LEU A 84 -3.17 7.80 -4.93
N LEU A 85 -3.91 6.74 -4.63
CA LEU A 85 -3.41 5.37 -4.76
C LEU A 85 -2.97 5.08 -6.21
N LEU A 86 -3.78 5.47 -7.19
CA LEU A 86 -3.46 5.28 -8.60
C LEU A 86 -2.20 6.07 -8.99
N GLU A 87 -2.06 7.31 -8.53
CA GLU A 87 -0.85 8.11 -8.73
C GLU A 87 0.38 7.46 -8.07
N ALA A 88 0.23 6.91 -6.87
CA ALA A 88 1.29 6.22 -6.15
C ALA A 88 1.82 5.00 -6.92
N VAL A 89 0.91 4.19 -7.45
CA VAL A 89 1.26 3.03 -8.29
C VAL A 89 1.99 3.47 -9.56
N LYS A 90 1.49 4.50 -10.25
CA LYS A 90 2.16 5.05 -11.45
C LYS A 90 3.56 5.57 -11.12
N ALA A 91 3.71 6.30 -10.03
CA ALA A 91 5.01 6.82 -9.61
C ALA A 91 6.01 5.70 -9.27
N ALA A 92 5.56 4.61 -8.65
CA ALA A 92 6.38 3.44 -8.39
C ALA A 92 6.83 2.75 -9.69
N GLU A 93 5.91 2.55 -10.64
CA GLU A 93 6.21 1.96 -11.95
C GLU A 93 7.20 2.84 -12.75
N GLU A 94 7.00 4.16 -12.77
CA GLU A 94 7.91 5.13 -13.40
C GLU A 94 9.33 5.08 -12.82
N LEU A 95 9.46 4.82 -11.52
CA LEU A 95 10.74 4.66 -10.82
C LEU A 95 11.30 3.23 -10.92
N GLY A 96 10.61 2.33 -11.62
CA GLY A 96 11.06 0.98 -11.92
C GLY A 96 10.89 -0.03 -10.78
N PHE A 97 10.02 0.25 -9.80
CA PHE A 97 9.72 -0.72 -8.73
C PHE A 97 9.00 -1.95 -9.30
N PRO A 98 9.57 -3.17 -9.17
CA PRO A 98 8.84 -4.40 -9.35
C PRO A 98 8.12 -4.80 -8.05
N SER A 99 7.27 -5.84 -8.09
CA SER A 99 6.62 -6.41 -6.89
C SER A 99 5.74 -5.42 -6.13
N VAL A 100 5.14 -4.43 -6.79
CA VAL A 100 4.29 -3.43 -6.14
C VAL A 100 2.93 -4.04 -5.80
N PHE A 101 2.50 -3.94 -4.55
CA PHE A 101 1.17 -4.37 -4.13
C PHE A 101 0.46 -3.37 -3.22
N VAL A 102 -0.84 -3.53 -3.04
CA VAL A 102 -1.65 -2.70 -2.13
C VAL A 102 -2.28 -3.55 -1.04
N GLU A 103 -2.30 -3.04 0.17
CA GLU A 103 -3.06 -3.61 1.30
C GLU A 103 -4.41 -2.91 1.42
N THR A 104 -5.49 -3.69 1.54
CA THR A 104 -6.87 -3.17 1.56
C THR A 104 -7.78 -4.03 2.44
N ASN A 105 -8.74 -3.39 3.11
CA ASN A 105 -9.84 -4.05 3.82
C ASN A 105 -11.06 -4.32 2.93
N CYS A 106 -11.03 -3.84 1.68
CA CYS A 106 -12.05 -4.08 0.66
C CYS A 106 -13.44 -3.47 0.94
N PHE A 107 -13.55 -2.46 1.82
CA PHE A 107 -14.84 -1.76 2.07
C PHE A 107 -15.49 -1.19 0.79
N TRP A 108 -14.68 -0.95 -0.24
CA TRP A 108 -15.07 -0.38 -1.51
C TRP A 108 -15.55 -1.42 -2.53
N CYS A 109 -15.35 -2.71 -2.28
CA CYS A 109 -15.72 -3.82 -3.17
C CYS A 109 -17.23 -4.11 -3.09
N THR A 110 -18.06 -3.12 -3.42
CA THR A 110 -19.52 -3.20 -3.29
C THR A 110 -20.22 -3.96 -4.44
N SER A 111 -19.52 -4.17 -5.56
CA SER A 111 -19.98 -5.00 -6.67
C SER A 111 -18.81 -5.59 -7.46
N ALA A 112 -19.08 -6.64 -8.24
CA ALA A 112 -18.09 -7.25 -9.12
C ALA A 112 -17.58 -6.29 -10.21
N GLU A 113 -18.43 -5.39 -10.66
CA GLU A 113 -18.13 -4.35 -11.65
C GLU A 113 -17.13 -3.35 -11.08
N VAL A 114 -17.41 -2.80 -9.88
CA VAL A 114 -16.52 -1.85 -9.19
C VAL A 114 -15.16 -2.49 -8.89
N ALA A 115 -15.16 -3.73 -8.39
CA ALA A 115 -13.94 -4.49 -8.14
C ALA A 115 -13.11 -4.67 -9.41
N ARG A 116 -13.76 -5.08 -10.52
CA ARG A 116 -13.10 -5.30 -11.80
C ARG A 116 -12.53 -4.01 -12.37
N GLU A 117 -13.29 -2.92 -12.34
CA GLU A 117 -12.87 -1.62 -12.88
C GLU A 117 -11.59 -1.14 -12.21
N ARG A 118 -11.60 -1.04 -10.87
CA ARG A 118 -10.48 -0.52 -10.10
C ARG A 118 -9.24 -1.41 -10.18
N PHE A 119 -9.39 -2.73 -10.06
CA PHE A 119 -8.23 -3.62 -10.20
C PHE A 119 -7.67 -3.64 -11.62
N SER A 120 -8.51 -3.47 -12.65
CA SER A 120 -8.01 -3.38 -14.03
C SER A 120 -7.19 -2.11 -14.25
N GLU A 121 -7.66 -0.98 -13.71
CA GLU A 121 -6.94 0.29 -13.79
C GLU A 121 -5.63 0.26 -13.00
N LEU A 122 -5.63 -0.25 -11.76
CA LEU A 122 -4.41 -0.40 -10.96
C LEU A 122 -3.40 -1.35 -11.61
N LYS A 123 -3.87 -2.47 -12.16
CA LYS A 123 -3.02 -3.40 -12.91
C LYS A 123 -2.41 -2.72 -14.14
N ALA A 124 -3.20 -1.94 -14.88
CA ALA A 124 -2.70 -1.19 -16.04
C ALA A 124 -1.68 -0.11 -15.64
N ALA A 125 -1.75 0.40 -14.42
CA ALA A 125 -0.81 1.36 -13.86
C ALA A 125 0.51 0.75 -13.34
N GLY A 126 0.61 -0.58 -13.23
CA GLY A 126 1.81 -1.28 -12.75
C GLY A 126 1.64 -2.04 -11.43
N LEU A 127 0.43 -2.12 -10.86
CA LEU A 127 0.20 -2.92 -9.66
C LEU A 127 0.32 -4.43 -9.98
N GLU A 128 1.21 -5.13 -9.28
CA GLU A 128 1.48 -6.57 -9.48
C GLU A 128 0.69 -7.46 -8.50
N GLY A 129 0.19 -6.92 -7.39
CA GLY A 129 -0.59 -7.71 -6.43
C GLY A 129 -1.46 -6.92 -5.46
N VAL A 130 -2.23 -7.68 -4.67
CA VAL A 130 -3.10 -7.17 -3.61
C VAL A 130 -3.00 -8.09 -2.39
N LEU A 131 -2.99 -7.49 -1.20
CA LEU A 131 -3.11 -8.20 0.06
C LEU A 131 -4.42 -7.77 0.73
N ILE A 132 -5.32 -8.73 0.91
CA ILE A 132 -6.66 -8.49 1.44
C ILE A 132 -6.66 -8.79 2.94
N SER A 133 -7.07 -7.82 3.75
CA SER A 133 -7.29 -8.01 5.18
C SER A 133 -8.64 -8.66 5.42
N ALA A 134 -8.65 -9.97 5.68
CA ALA A 134 -9.86 -10.74 5.99
C ALA A 134 -9.69 -11.49 7.32
N ASN A 135 -10.22 -10.93 8.41
CA ASN A 135 -10.14 -11.51 9.74
C ASN A 135 -11.32 -11.03 10.63
N PRO A 136 -11.55 -11.64 11.82
CA PRO A 136 -12.69 -11.32 12.66
C PRO A 136 -12.83 -9.84 13.03
N PHE A 137 -11.72 -9.13 13.25
CA PHE A 137 -11.74 -7.71 13.63
C PHE A 137 -12.08 -6.80 12.46
N VAL A 138 -11.72 -7.19 11.23
CA VAL A 138 -12.08 -6.42 10.02
C VAL A 138 -13.56 -6.58 9.69
N VAL A 139 -14.12 -7.78 9.91
CA VAL A 139 -15.54 -8.08 9.65
C VAL A 139 -16.49 -7.22 10.51
N GLU A 140 -16.04 -6.75 11.68
CA GLU A 140 -16.78 -5.80 12.52
C GLU A 140 -17.03 -4.45 11.81
N HIS A 141 -16.22 -4.11 10.81
CA HIS A 141 -16.27 -2.84 10.07
C HIS A 141 -16.58 -2.99 8.57
N VAL A 142 -16.22 -4.13 7.97
CA VAL A 142 -16.47 -4.45 6.55
C VAL A 142 -17.15 -5.81 6.47
N PRO A 143 -18.50 -5.86 6.34
CA PRO A 143 -19.23 -7.12 6.22
C PRO A 143 -18.82 -7.91 4.97
N LEU A 144 -18.80 -9.24 5.09
CA LEU A 144 -18.59 -10.17 3.97
C LEU A 144 -19.85 -10.34 3.11
#